data_AF-A0A0S9QV55-F1
#
_entry.id   AF-A0A0S9QV55-F1
#
_cell.length_a   1.000
_cell.length_b   1.000
_cell.length_c   1.000
_cell.angle_alpha   90.00
_cell.angle_beta   90.00
_cell.angle_gamma   90.00
#
_symmetry.space_group_name_H-M   'P 1'
#
loop_
_entity.id
_entity.type
_entity.pdbx_description
1 polymer ?
#
loop_
_entity_poly.entity_id
_entity_poly.type
_entity_poly.pdbx_seq_one_letter_code
_entity_poly.pdbx_strand_id
1 'polypeptide(L)'
;MVRLSLSLALLVSAAVPALAQPALSDAPPALLVHGNYCGPGNNAPRPPIDALDAACARHDACTPSGALPSRACNLRLQRDAARISRDPREPDEIRALAGLMGASVALLPSDLHLAAAPATATATGTSSVETPAPSDPTSLLPTGGDFTIPAVQ
;
A
#
# COMPACT_ATOMS: atom_id res chain seq x y z
N MET A 1 6.27 59.75 -22.47
CA MET A 1 6.42 59.47 -21.02
C MET A 1 5.37 58.51 -20.46
N VAL A 2 4.13 58.47 -20.97
CA VAL A 2 3.06 57.57 -20.47
C VAL A 2 3.28 56.06 -20.73
N ARG A 3 4.02 55.71 -21.78
CA ARG A 3 4.26 54.29 -22.16
C ARG A 3 5.31 53.57 -21.31
N LEU A 4 6.22 54.31 -20.65
CA LEU A 4 7.27 53.73 -19.81
C LEU A 4 6.72 53.35 -18.41
N SER A 5 5.72 54.10 -17.95
CA SER A 5 5.03 53.88 -16.66
C SER A 5 4.15 52.63 -16.66
N LEU A 6 3.60 52.26 -17.83
CA LEU A 6 2.73 51.09 -17.98
C LEU A 6 3.51 49.77 -17.85
N SER A 7 4.76 49.75 -18.31
CA SER A 7 5.62 48.56 -18.28
C SER A 7 6.14 48.24 -16.88
N LEU A 8 6.41 49.28 -16.06
CA LEU A 8 6.91 49.07 -14.70
C LEU A 8 5.83 48.56 -13.74
N ALA A 9 4.56 48.93 -13.98
CA ALA A 9 3.43 48.45 -13.20
C ALA A 9 3.11 46.96 -13.46
N LEU A 10 3.43 46.43 -14.65
CA LEU A 10 3.14 45.04 -15.00
C LEU A 10 4.14 44.03 -14.40
N LEU A 11 5.37 44.45 -14.08
CA LEU A 11 6.42 43.57 -13.53
C LEU A 11 6.34 43.40 -12.01
N VAL A 12 5.65 44.28 -11.28
CA VAL A 12 5.59 44.25 -9.80
C VAL A 12 4.54 43.25 -9.26
N SER A 13 3.66 42.73 -10.10
CA SER A 13 2.58 41.83 -9.65
C SER A 13 2.92 40.33 -9.67
N ALA A 14 4.12 39.93 -10.12
CA ALA A 14 4.47 38.51 -10.27
C ALA A 14 5.13 37.86 -9.04
N ALA A 15 5.37 38.60 -7.95
CA ALA A 15 6.11 38.09 -6.77
C ALA A 15 5.24 37.77 -5.54
N VAL A 16 3.91 37.89 -5.64
CA VAL A 16 3.01 37.82 -4.47
C VAL A 16 1.76 36.98 -4.84
N PRO A 17 1.84 35.64 -4.75
CA PRO A 17 1.28 35.01 -3.55
C PRO A 17 1.98 33.69 -3.22
N ALA A 18 3.11 33.73 -2.50
CA ALA A 18 3.66 32.53 -1.85
C ALA A 18 3.20 32.36 -0.39
N LEU A 19 2.62 33.41 0.21
CA LEU A 19 2.30 33.46 1.65
C LEU A 19 0.80 33.27 1.96
N ALA A 20 -0.01 32.93 0.96
CA ALA A 20 -1.44 32.68 1.13
C ALA A 20 -1.80 31.18 1.07
N GLN A 21 -0.80 30.29 1.16
CA GLN A 21 -1.12 28.87 1.38
C GLN A 21 -1.64 28.77 2.82
N PRO A 22 -2.88 28.31 3.05
CA PRO A 22 -3.32 27.97 4.39
C PRO A 22 -2.28 26.99 4.94
N ALA A 23 -1.83 27.21 6.18
CA ALA A 23 -0.97 26.26 6.87
C ALA A 23 -1.59 24.88 6.68
N LEU A 24 -0.86 24.05 5.92
CA LEU A 24 -1.24 22.69 5.57
C LEU A 24 -1.61 22.00 6.89
N SER A 25 -2.78 21.39 6.97
CA SER A 25 -3.00 20.38 8.01
C SER A 25 -1.82 19.41 7.98
N ASP A 26 -1.32 18.98 9.14
CA ASP A 26 -0.12 18.13 9.27
C ASP A 26 -0.20 16.79 8.49
N ALA A 27 -1.36 16.45 7.91
CA ALA A 27 -1.52 15.38 6.93
C ALA A 27 -2.04 15.94 5.59
N PRO A 28 -1.42 15.58 4.45
CA PRO A 28 -1.97 15.90 3.13
C PRO A 28 -3.38 15.29 2.98
N PRO A 29 -4.26 15.91 2.18
CA PRO A 29 -5.62 15.42 1.98
C PRO A 29 -5.61 14.00 1.36
N ALA A 30 -6.58 13.18 1.75
CA ALA A 30 -6.74 11.83 1.20
C ALA A 30 -7.03 11.91 -0.31
N LEU A 31 -6.30 11.13 -1.10
CA LEU A 31 -6.43 11.03 -2.55
C LEU A 31 -7.11 9.71 -2.91
N LEU A 32 -8.41 9.64 -2.61
CA LEU A 32 -9.18 8.41 -2.75
C LEU A 32 -9.65 8.22 -4.19
N VAL A 33 -9.39 7.05 -4.73
CA VAL A 33 -9.96 6.57 -5.99
C VAL A 33 -11.39 6.11 -5.75
N HIS A 34 -11.68 5.60 -4.54
CA HIS A 34 -12.98 5.07 -4.18
C HIS A 34 -13.20 5.04 -2.67
N GLY A 35 -14.45 5.21 -2.26
CA GLY A 35 -14.88 5.06 -0.89
C GLY A 35 -14.15 5.96 0.12
N ASN A 36 -13.84 5.40 1.28
CA ASN A 36 -13.17 6.07 2.38
C ASN A 36 -11.71 5.64 2.55
N TYR A 37 -11.27 4.56 1.91
CA TYR A 37 -9.98 3.92 2.18
C TYR A 37 -9.17 3.56 0.94
N CYS A 38 -9.74 3.56 -0.27
CA CYS A 38 -8.98 3.13 -1.45
C CYS A 38 -8.17 4.29 -2.06
N GLY A 39 -6.97 4.55 -1.53
CA GLY A 39 -6.00 5.51 -2.07
C GLY A 39 -4.92 5.93 -1.06
N PRO A 40 -4.03 6.88 -1.40
CA PRO A 40 -3.14 7.50 -0.43
C PRO A 40 -3.92 8.30 0.64
N GLY A 41 -3.70 7.98 1.91
CA GLY A 41 -4.49 8.50 3.03
C GLY A 41 -5.86 7.83 3.12
N ASN A 42 -6.67 8.23 4.10
CA ASN A 42 -8.03 7.72 4.25
C ASN A 42 -8.91 8.68 5.05
N ASN A 43 -10.22 8.38 5.08
CA ASN A 43 -11.23 9.11 5.85
C ASN A 43 -11.57 8.39 7.17
N ALA A 44 -10.64 7.65 7.77
CA ALA A 44 -10.88 7.02 9.07
C ALA A 44 -11.36 8.07 10.10
N PRO A 45 -12.31 7.72 10.98
CA PRO A 45 -12.86 6.39 11.25
C PRO A 45 -14.19 6.09 10.54
N ARG A 46 -14.47 6.66 9.36
CA ARG A 46 -15.74 6.41 8.64
C ARG A 46 -15.90 4.92 8.29
N PRO A 47 -17.11 4.35 8.33
CA PRO A 47 -17.31 2.96 7.92
C PRO A 47 -17.01 2.80 6.41
N PRO A 48 -16.48 1.64 5.99
CA PRO A 48 -16.38 1.33 4.57
C PRO A 48 -17.76 1.30 3.89
N ILE A 49 -17.83 1.73 2.64
CA ILE A 49 -19.12 1.84 1.93
C ILE A 49 -19.50 0.60 1.11
N ASP A 50 -18.54 -0.28 0.82
CA ASP A 50 -18.74 -1.56 0.14
C ASP A 50 -17.61 -2.56 0.43
N ALA A 51 -17.66 -3.73 -0.23
CA ALA A 51 -16.68 -4.80 -0.04
C ALA A 51 -15.24 -4.42 -0.44
N LEU A 52 -15.07 -3.60 -1.48
CA LEU A 52 -13.76 -3.15 -1.92
C LEU A 52 -13.17 -2.12 -0.95
N ASP A 53 -13.98 -1.13 -0.55
CA ASP A 53 -13.60 -0.14 0.45
C ASP A 53 -13.24 -0.83 1.79
N ALA A 54 -13.96 -1.89 2.16
CA ALA A 54 -13.64 -2.69 3.34
C ALA A 54 -12.31 -3.45 3.22
N ALA A 55 -11.94 -3.89 2.01
CA ALA A 55 -10.63 -4.50 1.76
C ALA A 55 -9.50 -3.46 1.87
N CYS A 56 -9.71 -2.26 1.34
CA CYS A 56 -8.78 -1.13 1.47
C CYS A 56 -8.61 -0.72 2.95
N ALA A 57 -9.69 -0.62 3.73
CA ALA A 57 -9.62 -0.31 5.16
C ALA A 57 -8.77 -1.30 5.96
N ARG A 58 -8.84 -2.60 5.63
CA ARG A 58 -7.98 -3.64 6.26
C ARG A 58 -6.52 -3.52 5.84
N HIS A 59 -6.26 -3.07 4.61
CA HIS A 59 -4.90 -2.82 4.11
C HIS A 59 -4.26 -1.62 4.82
N ASP A 60 -5.01 -0.53 5.01
CA ASP A 60 -4.56 0.64 5.76
C ASP A 60 -4.25 0.28 7.22
N ALA A 61 -5.13 -0.48 7.86
CA ALA A 61 -4.93 -0.96 9.24
C ALA A 61 -3.73 -1.92 9.38
N CYS A 62 -3.33 -2.59 8.29
CA CYS A 62 -2.11 -3.41 8.22
C CYS A 62 -0.83 -2.54 8.24
N THR A 63 -0.95 -1.23 8.02
CA THR A 63 0.17 -0.27 7.90
C THR A 63 0.03 0.89 8.92
N PRO A 64 0.02 0.59 10.24
CA PRO A 64 -0.38 1.55 11.27
C PRO A 64 0.56 2.76 11.45
N SER A 65 1.77 2.72 10.89
CA SER A 65 2.77 3.81 11.02
C SER A 65 2.73 4.83 9.87
N GLY A 66 1.83 4.68 8.88
CA GLY A 66 1.85 5.50 7.66
C GLY A 66 3.11 5.29 6.81
N ALA A 67 3.91 4.26 7.12
CA ALA A 67 5.04 3.81 6.31
C ALA A 67 4.55 3.13 5.03
N LEU A 68 5.48 2.72 4.17
CA LEU A 68 5.13 1.88 3.03
C LEU A 68 4.48 0.57 3.51
N PRO A 69 3.40 0.10 2.86
CA PRO A 69 2.79 -1.16 3.22
C PRO A 69 3.77 -2.31 3.01
N SER A 70 3.71 -3.31 3.90
CA SER A 70 4.55 -4.48 3.72
C SER A 70 4.12 -5.31 2.52
N ARG A 71 5.03 -6.13 1.99
CA ARG A 71 4.70 -7.07 0.91
C ARG A 71 3.53 -7.99 1.31
N ALA A 72 3.46 -8.39 2.58
CA ALA A 72 2.38 -9.21 3.10
C ALA A 72 1.03 -8.47 3.09
N CYS A 73 1.01 -7.19 3.47
CA CYS A 73 -0.18 -6.35 3.39
C CYS A 73 -0.65 -6.20 1.93
N ASN A 74 0.26 -5.90 1.00
CA ASN A 74 -0.06 -5.77 -0.42
C ASN A 74 -0.62 -7.07 -1.01
N LEU A 75 -0.03 -8.23 -0.68
CA LEU A 75 -0.54 -9.54 -1.11
C LEU A 75 -1.91 -9.87 -0.51
N ARG A 76 -2.21 -9.39 0.71
CA ARG A 76 -3.54 -9.57 1.30
C ARG A 76 -4.58 -8.77 0.52
N LEU A 77 -4.30 -7.49 0.23
CA LEU A 77 -5.21 -6.65 -0.56
C LEU A 77 -5.42 -7.24 -1.96
N GLN A 78 -4.36 -7.69 -2.62
CA GLN A 78 -4.46 -8.33 -3.94
C GLN A 78 -5.41 -9.54 -3.93
N ARG A 79 -5.32 -10.41 -2.92
CA ARG A 79 -6.18 -11.60 -2.80
C ARG A 79 -7.64 -11.23 -2.52
N ASP A 80 -7.89 -10.23 -1.70
CA ASP A 80 -9.25 -9.79 -1.37
C ASP A 80 -9.89 -9.14 -2.62
N ALA A 81 -9.17 -8.25 -3.30
CA ALA A 81 -9.62 -7.60 -4.53
C ALA A 81 -9.85 -8.61 -5.70
N ALA A 82 -9.02 -9.66 -5.80
CA ALA A 82 -9.21 -10.73 -6.76
C ALA A 82 -10.46 -11.59 -6.49
N ARG A 83 -10.94 -11.68 -5.24
CA ARG A 83 -12.22 -12.34 -4.93
C ARG A 83 -13.39 -11.43 -5.33
N ILE A 84 -13.35 -10.16 -4.94
CA ILE A 84 -14.40 -9.17 -5.20
C ILE A 84 -14.62 -9.00 -6.71
N SER A 85 -13.55 -8.88 -7.49
CA SER A 85 -13.64 -8.77 -8.97
C SER A 85 -14.34 -9.95 -9.67
N ARG A 86 -14.35 -11.13 -9.04
CA ARG A 86 -14.99 -12.33 -9.57
C ARG A 86 -16.35 -12.63 -8.93
N ASP A 87 -16.79 -11.86 -7.94
CA ASP A 87 -18.07 -12.07 -7.28
C ASP A 87 -19.22 -11.50 -8.15
N PRO A 88 -20.14 -12.33 -8.66
CA PRO A 88 -21.27 -11.85 -9.46
C PRO A 88 -22.31 -11.07 -8.65
N ARG A 89 -22.21 -11.05 -7.31
CA ARG A 89 -23.10 -10.26 -6.45
C ARG A 89 -22.69 -8.79 -6.37
N GLU A 90 -21.45 -8.48 -6.71
CA GLU A 90 -20.93 -7.12 -6.68
C GLU A 90 -21.32 -6.35 -7.95
N PRO A 91 -21.60 -5.03 -7.87
CA PRO A 91 -21.83 -4.20 -9.04
C PRO A 91 -20.64 -4.24 -10.01
N ASP A 92 -20.90 -4.19 -11.32
CA ASP A 92 -19.85 -4.30 -12.35
C ASP A 92 -18.73 -3.27 -12.19
N GLU A 93 -19.06 -2.05 -11.77
CA GLU A 93 -18.08 -1.01 -11.46
C GLU A 93 -17.15 -1.40 -10.30
N ILE A 94 -17.70 -1.94 -9.20
CA ILE A 94 -16.92 -2.41 -8.05
C ILE A 94 -16.03 -3.58 -8.44
N ARG A 95 -16.55 -4.50 -9.26
CA ARG A 95 -15.77 -5.64 -9.77
C ARG A 95 -14.58 -5.17 -10.63
N ALA A 96 -14.81 -4.22 -11.52
CA ALA A 96 -13.77 -3.64 -12.38
C ALA A 96 -12.71 -2.89 -11.55
N LEU A 97 -13.16 -2.05 -10.62
CA LEU A 97 -12.28 -1.30 -9.74
C LEU A 97 -11.45 -2.22 -8.82
N ALA A 98 -12.05 -3.29 -8.30
CA ALA A 98 -11.32 -4.30 -7.53
C ALA A 98 -10.22 -4.97 -8.38
N GLY A 99 -10.51 -5.27 -9.65
CA GLY A 99 -9.49 -5.75 -10.59
C GLY A 99 -8.32 -4.78 -10.74
N LEU A 100 -8.63 -3.49 -10.92
CA LEU A 100 -7.62 -2.43 -11.04
C LEU A 100 -6.79 -2.29 -9.74
N MET A 101 -7.44 -2.27 -8.58
CA MET A 101 -6.76 -2.17 -7.28
C MET A 101 -5.86 -3.38 -6.99
N GLY A 102 -6.31 -4.58 -7.34
CA GLY A 102 -5.48 -5.78 -7.22
C GLY A 102 -4.25 -5.77 -8.14
N ALA A 103 -4.36 -5.15 -9.32
CA ALA A 103 -3.25 -5.01 -10.25
C ALA A 103 -2.27 -3.91 -9.82
N SER A 104 -2.77 -2.75 -9.38
CA SER A 104 -1.94 -1.62 -8.96
C SER A 104 -1.13 -1.94 -7.70
N VAL A 105 -1.75 -2.60 -6.70
CA VAL A 105 -1.06 -2.95 -5.44
C VAL A 105 0.11 -3.92 -5.67
N ALA A 106 0.07 -4.72 -6.74
CA ALA A 106 1.14 -5.64 -7.10
C ALA A 106 2.42 -4.94 -7.59
N LEU A 107 2.31 -3.67 -7.99
CA LEU A 107 3.40 -2.85 -8.50
C LEU A 107 3.93 -1.85 -7.45
N LEU A 108 3.30 -1.76 -6.28
CA LEU A 108 3.72 -0.83 -5.25
C LEU A 108 5.04 -1.27 -4.60
N PRO A 109 5.97 -0.33 -4.35
CA PRO A 109 7.11 -0.57 -3.48
C PRO A 109 6.63 -1.07 -2.12
N SER A 110 7.38 -1.99 -1.53
CA SER A 110 7.14 -2.47 -0.16
C SER A 110 8.37 -2.18 0.70
N ASP A 111 8.17 -2.02 1.99
CA ASP A 111 9.22 -1.84 3.02
C ASP A 111 10.44 -2.77 2.85
N LEU A 112 10.23 -4.05 2.54
CA LEU A 112 11.29 -5.04 2.34
C LEU A 112 12.14 -4.79 1.08
N HIS A 113 11.61 -4.08 0.07
CA HIS A 113 12.34 -3.78 -1.16
C HIS A 113 13.27 -2.57 -1.00
N LEU A 114 12.96 -1.63 -0.10
CA LEU A 114 13.83 -0.50 0.22
C LEU A 114 14.93 -0.87 1.25
N ALA A 115 14.68 -1.88 2.09
CA ALA A 115 15.69 -2.42 2.99
C ALA A 115 16.82 -3.17 2.26
N ALA A 116 16.60 -3.57 0.99
CA ALA A 116 17.56 -4.26 0.14
C ALA A 116 18.43 -3.28 -0.70
N ALA A 117 18.78 -2.12 -0.16
CA ALA A 117 19.96 -1.41 -0.65
C ALA A 117 21.16 -2.37 -0.55
N PRO A 118 22.11 -2.37 -1.52
CA PRO A 118 23.23 -3.29 -1.44
C PRO A 118 24.03 -2.93 -0.19
N ALA A 119 23.91 -3.76 0.85
CA ALA A 119 25.02 -3.93 1.77
C ALA A 119 26.21 -4.24 0.85
N THR A 120 27.21 -3.36 0.84
CA THR A 120 28.49 -3.61 0.22
C THR A 120 28.94 -4.99 0.68
N ALA A 121 28.76 -5.97 -0.21
CA ALA A 121 29.12 -7.35 0.03
C ALA A 121 30.65 -7.39 0.00
N THR A 122 31.26 -7.19 1.17
CA THR A 122 32.63 -7.63 1.40
C THR A 122 32.57 -9.15 1.51
N ALA A 123 32.50 -9.80 0.36
CA ALA A 123 32.67 -11.23 0.25
C ALA A 123 34.14 -11.57 0.52
N THR A 124 34.50 -11.79 1.78
CA THR A 124 35.72 -12.55 2.10
C THR A 124 35.28 -13.98 2.38
N GLY A 125 35.25 -14.78 1.33
CA GLY A 125 35.02 -16.21 1.44
C GLY A 125 36.12 -16.88 2.24
N THR A 126 35.72 -17.68 3.23
CA THR A 126 36.47 -18.88 3.59
C THR A 126 35.49 -20.03 3.59
N SER A 127 35.53 -20.76 2.46
CA SER A 127 34.96 -22.09 2.36
C SER A 127 35.79 -23.01 3.25
N SER A 128 35.17 -23.66 4.23
CA SER A 128 35.72 -24.84 4.85
C SER A 128 34.62 -25.89 4.87
N VAL A 129 34.82 -26.84 3.96
CA VAL A 129 34.11 -28.10 3.85
C VAL A 129 34.40 -28.90 5.12
N GLU A 130 33.36 -29.27 5.85
CA GLU A 130 33.41 -30.43 6.73
C GLU A 130 32.12 -31.24 6.54
N THR A 131 32.29 -32.49 6.09
CA THR A 131 31.26 -33.51 6.07
C THR A 131 31.52 -34.43 7.25
N PRO A 132 30.48 -34.80 8.03
CA PRO A 132 30.28 -36.23 8.23
C PRO A 132 28.80 -36.69 8.24
N ALA A 133 28.60 -37.78 7.47
CA ALA A 133 27.76 -38.97 7.69
C ALA A 133 26.20 -38.88 7.79
N PRO A 134 25.49 -39.89 7.25
CA PRO A 134 24.03 -39.89 7.12
C PRO A 134 23.32 -40.40 8.38
N SER A 135 22.19 -39.80 8.72
CA SER A 135 21.22 -40.32 9.70
C SER A 135 19.89 -40.58 9.00
N ASP A 136 19.36 -41.79 9.21
CA ASP A 136 18.17 -42.38 8.58
C ASP A 136 16.87 -41.54 8.64
N PRO A 137 15.99 -41.64 7.62
CA PRO A 137 14.73 -40.92 7.57
C PRO A 137 13.58 -41.78 8.08
N THR A 138 13.39 -41.91 9.38
CA THR A 138 12.10 -42.37 9.94
C THR A 138 11.95 -41.90 11.38
N SER A 139 11.34 -40.72 11.55
CA SER A 139 10.34 -40.46 12.60
C SER A 139 9.92 -39.00 12.57
N LEU A 140 8.63 -38.79 12.85
CA LEU A 140 7.94 -37.54 13.18
C LEU A 140 7.14 -36.89 12.04
N LEU A 141 6.06 -37.58 11.64
CA LEU A 141 4.77 -36.90 11.49
C LEU A 141 4.34 -36.30 12.84
N PRO A 142 3.77 -35.09 12.85
CA PRO A 142 2.71 -34.75 13.77
C PRO A 142 1.37 -34.82 13.05
N THR A 143 0.47 -35.57 13.68
CA THR A 143 -0.96 -35.73 13.44
C THR A 143 -1.72 -34.41 13.37
N GLY A 144 -2.79 -34.42 12.57
CA GLY A 144 -3.69 -33.30 12.35
C GLY A 144 -4.27 -32.68 13.62
N GLY A 145 -4.39 -31.35 13.58
CA GLY A 145 -5.20 -30.57 14.51
C GLY A 145 -6.37 -29.95 13.74
N ASP A 146 -7.59 -30.27 14.18
CA ASP A 146 -8.85 -29.68 13.75
C ASP A 146 -8.81 -28.15 13.86
N PHE A 147 -8.99 -27.46 12.74
CA PHE A 147 -9.27 -26.03 12.71
C PHE A 147 -10.73 -25.80 12.34
N THR A 148 -11.56 -25.64 13.37
CA THR A 148 -12.98 -25.26 13.23
C THR A 148 -13.08 -23.78 12.83
N ILE A 149 -13.67 -23.49 11.67
CA ILE A 149 -14.02 -22.15 11.21
C ILE A 149 -15.35 -21.75 11.86
N PRO A 150 -15.49 -20.59 12.55
CA PRO A 150 -16.81 -20.10 12.94
C PRO A 150 -17.54 -19.50 11.72
N ALA A 151 -18.78 -19.94 11.52
CA ALA A 151 -19.71 -19.37 10.55
C ALA A 151 -20.10 -17.95 10.99
N VAL A 152 -20.12 -17.02 10.02
CA VAL A 152 -20.65 -15.67 10.21
C VAL A 152 -22.16 -15.75 9.98
N GLN A 153 -22.93 -15.32 10.98
CA GLN A 153 -24.36 -15.00 10.85
C GLN A 153 -24.53 -13.56 10.38
#